data_AF-A0AAW0Y904-F1
#
_entry.id   AF-A0AAW0Y904-F1
#
_cell.length_a   1.000
_cell.length_b   1.000
_cell.length_c   1.000
_cell.angle_alpha   90.00
_cell.angle_beta   90.00
_cell.angle_gamma   90.00
#
_symmetry.space_group_name_H-M   'P 1'
#
loop_
_entity.id
_entity.type
_entity.pdbx_description
1 polymer ?
#
loop_
_entity_poly.entity_id
_entity_poly.type
_entity_poly.pdbx_seq_one_letter_code
_entity_poly.pdbx_strand_id
1 'polypeptide(L)'
;MAAITDPGTPPKGILISEAVSVCKKCIAPKSPRTHHCSVCNRCILKMDHHCPWLNNCVGHFNHRYFYMYMVYMTLGTIFIITLGFEIAYSEIWLGGEMGVGLSDALDLVMNDSTPQEQDELEGYPVRINGTHMMPVYGGTVGSPVLLEPPEEEMDIERRNYWYRFSIMYSGMLTTGAFFSLGGLATWHGRLISRGETSIEAHINQRETERLAKINQVSYYNFIKPPLALSQSSLNFSVGDMQTN
;
A
#
# COMPACT_ATOMS: atom_id res chain seq x y z
N MET A 1 -14.81 15.17 -3.89
CA MET A 1 -14.67 15.94 -5.16
C MET A 1 -14.32 15.06 -6.34
N ALA A 2 -13.23 14.29 -6.32
CA ALA A 2 -12.81 13.47 -7.47
C ALA A 2 -13.91 12.51 -8.01
N ALA A 3 -14.70 11.91 -7.13
CA ALA A 3 -15.80 11.01 -7.52
C ALA A 3 -16.99 11.74 -8.15
N ILE A 4 -17.28 12.97 -7.74
CA ILE A 4 -18.51 13.70 -8.11
C ILE A 4 -18.26 14.61 -9.32
N THR A 5 -17.06 15.18 -9.43
CA THR A 5 -16.70 16.06 -10.54
C THR A 5 -16.61 15.27 -11.84
N ASP A 6 -17.28 15.75 -12.89
CA ASP A 6 -17.18 15.15 -14.21
C ASP A 6 -15.74 15.27 -14.75
N PRO A 7 -15.13 14.18 -15.27
CA PRO A 7 -13.78 14.22 -15.82
C PRO A 7 -13.61 15.07 -17.08
N GLY A 8 -14.71 15.45 -17.73
CA GLY A 8 -14.72 16.24 -18.96
C GLY A 8 -15.01 15.39 -20.19
N THR A 9 -15.86 15.94 -21.05
CA THR A 9 -16.22 15.35 -22.34
C THR A 9 -15.86 16.31 -23.47
N PRO A 10 -15.47 15.79 -24.66
CA PRO A 10 -15.13 16.64 -25.79
C PRO A 10 -16.36 17.43 -26.26
N PRO A 11 -16.20 18.71 -26.63
CA PRO A 11 -17.31 19.52 -27.14
C PRO A 11 -17.86 18.91 -28.44
N LYS A 12 -19.19 18.83 -28.54
CA LYS A 12 -19.88 18.30 -29.72
C LYS A 12 -20.19 19.44 -30.69
N GLY A 13 -20.04 19.19 -31.99
CA GLY A 13 -20.48 20.11 -33.06
C GLY A 13 -19.53 21.26 -33.40
N ILE A 14 -18.33 21.30 -32.80
CA ILE A 14 -17.26 22.23 -33.17
C ILE A 14 -16.23 21.48 -34.01
N LEU A 15 -15.77 22.08 -35.11
CA LEU A 15 -14.65 21.57 -35.89
C LEU A 15 -13.38 21.66 -35.05
N ILE A 16 -12.90 20.52 -34.59
CA ILE A 16 -11.62 20.43 -33.86
C ILE A 16 -10.51 20.44 -34.92
N SER A 17 -9.79 21.55 -35.03
CA SER A 17 -8.69 21.73 -35.99
C SER A 17 -7.56 20.70 -35.80
N GLU A 18 -7.37 20.22 -34.56
CA GLU A 18 -6.35 19.24 -34.17
C GLU A 18 -6.93 17.85 -33.83
N ALA A 19 -7.92 17.38 -34.59
CA ALA A 19 -8.46 16.04 -34.38
C ALA A 19 -7.41 14.97 -34.76
N VAL A 20 -6.91 14.21 -33.77
CA VAL A 20 -5.86 13.19 -33.98
C VAL A 20 -6.46 11.91 -34.60
N SER A 21 -7.67 11.53 -34.20
CA SER A 21 -8.35 10.33 -34.70
C SER A 21 -9.85 10.36 -34.41
N VAL A 22 -10.64 9.51 -35.08
CA VAL A 22 -12.09 9.38 -34.82
C VAL A 22 -12.37 8.22 -33.85
N CYS A 23 -13.29 8.43 -32.91
CA CYS A 23 -13.78 7.37 -32.05
C CYS A 23 -14.77 6.48 -32.80
N LYS A 24 -14.44 5.20 -32.98
CA LYS A 24 -15.33 4.23 -33.65
C LYS A 24 -16.67 4.02 -32.92
N LYS A 25 -16.68 4.09 -31.58
CA LYS A 25 -17.87 3.85 -30.76
C LYS A 25 -18.78 5.08 -30.63
N CYS A 26 -18.18 6.26 -30.48
CA CYS A 26 -18.94 7.50 -30.33
C CYS A 26 -19.20 8.21 -31.67
N ILE A 27 -18.57 7.76 -32.75
CA ILE A 27 -18.64 8.35 -34.10
C ILE A 27 -18.39 9.88 -34.04
N ALA A 28 -17.34 10.26 -33.31
CA ALA A 28 -16.99 11.66 -33.08
C ALA A 28 -15.46 11.85 -33.18
N PRO A 29 -14.99 13.01 -33.68
CA PRO A 29 -13.57 13.32 -33.69
C PRO A 29 -13.04 13.39 -32.25
N LYS A 30 -11.91 12.74 -32.01
CA LYS A 30 -11.20 12.83 -30.72
C LYS A 30 -10.28 14.04 -30.76
N SER A 31 -10.50 14.95 -29.82
CA SER A 31 -9.49 15.94 -29.45
C SER A 31 -8.17 15.27 -29.02
N PRO A 32 -7.05 16.01 -29.02
CA PRO A 32 -5.78 15.51 -28.51
C PRO A 32 -5.94 14.91 -27.11
N ARG A 33 -5.18 13.84 -26.82
CA ARG A 33 -5.14 13.16 -25.50
C ARG A 33 -6.48 12.58 -25.02
N THR A 34 -7.47 12.43 -25.90
CA THR A 34 -8.81 11.95 -25.56
C THR A 34 -8.94 10.46 -25.85
N HIS A 35 -9.43 9.70 -24.87
CA HIS A 35 -9.64 8.26 -25.00
C HIS A 35 -11.08 7.88 -24.68
N HIS A 36 -11.54 6.78 -25.27
CA HIS A 36 -12.89 6.25 -25.02
C HIS A 36 -12.81 5.22 -23.90
N CYS A 37 -13.57 5.43 -22.83
CA CYS A 37 -13.73 4.45 -21.78
C CYS A 37 -14.95 3.58 -22.07
N SER A 38 -14.77 2.25 -22.14
CA SER A 38 -15.86 1.30 -22.32
C SER A 38 -16.76 1.17 -21.09
N VAL A 39 -16.25 1.44 -19.89
CA VAL A 39 -17.04 1.39 -18.65
C VAL A 39 -17.95 2.60 -18.55
N CYS A 40 -17.40 3.80 -18.74
CA CYS A 40 -18.15 5.06 -18.78
C CYS A 40 -18.96 5.26 -20.09
N ASN A 41 -18.78 4.39 -21.10
CA ASN A 41 -19.36 4.45 -22.46
C ASN A 41 -19.30 5.83 -23.15
N ARG A 42 -18.22 6.58 -22.91
CA ARG A 42 -18.04 7.93 -23.46
C ARG A 42 -16.57 8.27 -23.65
N CYS A 43 -16.30 9.26 -24.49
CA CYS A 43 -14.97 9.84 -24.64
C CYS A 43 -14.67 10.81 -23.48
N ILE A 44 -13.50 10.63 -22.87
CA ILE A 44 -13.03 11.41 -21.72
C ILE A 44 -11.82 12.25 -22.15
N LEU A 45 -11.87 13.55 -21.86
CA LEU A 45 -10.78 14.48 -22.14
C LEU A 45 -9.58 14.20 -21.23
N LYS A 46 -8.36 14.20 -21.81
CA LYS A 46 -7.11 13.90 -21.09
C LYS A 46 -7.28 12.71 -20.14
N MET A 47 -7.80 11.61 -20.69
CA MET A 47 -8.14 10.43 -19.90
C MET A 47 -6.88 9.83 -19.27
N ASP A 48 -6.92 9.59 -17.98
CA ASP A 48 -5.87 8.86 -17.27
C ASP A 48 -6.27 7.39 -17.14
N HIS A 49 -7.26 7.07 -16.30
CA HIS A 49 -7.80 5.72 -16.18
C HIS A 49 -9.25 5.75 -15.70
N HIS A 50 -9.94 4.60 -15.79
CA HIS A 50 -11.19 4.40 -15.06
C HIS A 50 -10.85 3.83 -13.69
N CYS A 51 -11.26 4.52 -12.62
CA CYS A 51 -10.97 4.11 -11.25
C CYS A 51 -12.22 3.46 -10.64
N PRO A 52 -12.22 2.13 -10.37
CA PRO A 52 -13.36 1.47 -9.73
C PRO A 52 -13.67 2.04 -8.35
N TRP A 53 -12.62 2.45 -7.61
CA TRP A 53 -12.74 3.02 -6.27
C TRP A 53 -13.49 4.35 -6.22
N LEU A 54 -13.41 5.14 -7.29
CA LEU A 54 -14.17 6.37 -7.42
C LEU A 54 -15.51 6.17 -8.12
N ASN A 55 -15.74 4.98 -8.68
CA ASN A 55 -16.82 4.70 -9.64
C ASN A 55 -16.91 5.78 -10.74
N ASN A 56 -15.76 6.31 -11.16
CA ASN A 56 -15.68 7.40 -12.11
C ASN A 56 -14.37 7.34 -12.91
N CYS A 57 -14.42 7.88 -14.12
CA CYS A 57 -13.25 8.08 -14.96
C CYS A 57 -12.40 9.25 -14.40
N VAL A 58 -11.08 9.13 -14.39
CA VAL A 58 -10.15 10.23 -14.07
C VAL A 58 -9.69 10.87 -15.39
N GLY A 59 -9.92 12.16 -15.54
CA GLY A 59 -9.66 12.95 -16.74
C GLY A 59 -9.35 14.41 -16.42
N HIS A 60 -9.44 15.27 -17.42
CA HIS A 60 -8.94 16.65 -17.36
C HIS A 60 -9.41 17.45 -16.12
N PHE A 61 -10.71 17.47 -15.83
CA PHE A 61 -11.26 18.34 -14.77
C PHE A 61 -11.16 17.75 -13.36
N ASN A 62 -11.06 16.42 -13.22
CA ASN A 62 -11.01 15.77 -11.90
C ASN A 62 -9.63 15.20 -11.52
N HIS A 63 -8.64 15.23 -12.43
CA HIS A 63 -7.30 14.71 -12.18
C HIS A 63 -6.62 15.34 -10.95
N ARG A 64 -6.75 16.67 -10.76
CA ARG A 64 -6.20 17.36 -9.58
C ARG A 64 -6.81 16.82 -8.28
N TYR A 65 -8.12 16.59 -8.25
CA TYR A 65 -8.80 16.10 -7.05
C TYR A 65 -8.42 14.66 -6.75
N PHE A 66 -8.23 13.83 -7.78
CA PHE A 66 -7.75 12.45 -7.61
C PHE A 66 -6.34 12.43 -7.00
N TYR A 67 -5.43 13.27 -7.50
CA TYR A 67 -4.09 13.37 -6.93
C TYR A 67 -4.10 13.84 -5.47
N MET A 68 -4.86 14.89 -5.16
CA MET A 68 -5.00 15.38 -3.79
C MET A 68 -5.61 14.33 -2.86
N TYR A 69 -6.57 13.52 -3.33
CA TYR A 69 -7.12 12.40 -2.57
C TYR A 69 -6.02 11.42 -2.13
N MET A 70 -5.14 11.00 -3.04
CA MET A 70 -4.04 10.08 -2.69
C MET A 70 -3.07 10.70 -1.67
N VAL A 71 -2.75 11.98 -1.83
CA VAL A 71 -1.86 12.72 -0.90
C VAL A 71 -2.50 12.78 0.49
N TYR A 72 -3.76 13.20 0.60
CA TYR A 72 -4.44 13.30 1.90
C TYR A 72 -4.63 11.94 2.57
N MET A 73 -4.93 10.88 1.81
CA MET A 73 -5.02 9.53 2.37
C MET A 73 -3.67 9.05 2.90
N THR A 74 -2.58 9.33 2.19
CA THR A 74 -1.22 8.99 2.64
C THR A 74 -0.82 9.78 3.89
N LEU A 75 -1.17 11.07 3.96
CA LEU A 75 -0.95 11.87 5.17
C LEU A 75 -1.80 11.37 6.35
N GLY A 76 -3.04 10.94 6.08
CA GLY A 76 -3.91 10.34 7.10
C GLY A 76 -3.35 9.04 7.66
N THR A 77 -2.78 8.17 6.82
CA THR A 77 -2.14 6.94 7.31
C THR A 77 -0.87 7.23 8.09
N ILE A 78 -0.03 8.20 7.66
CA ILE A 78 1.12 8.67 8.44
C ILE A 78 0.66 9.17 9.81
N PHE A 79 -0.38 10.00 9.86
CA PHE A 79 -0.91 10.54 11.11
C PHE A 79 -1.33 9.43 12.09
N ILE A 80 -2.10 8.45 11.61
CA ILE A 80 -2.52 7.31 12.44
C ILE A 80 -1.32 6.49 12.92
N ILE A 81 -0.33 6.24 12.04
CA ILE A 81 0.89 5.50 12.40
C ILE A 81 1.66 6.27 13.47
N THR A 82 1.84 7.59 13.34
CA THR A 82 2.61 8.39 14.31
C THR A 82 1.96 8.44 15.69
N LEU A 83 0.64 8.63 15.75
CA LEU A 83 -0.07 8.68 17.04
C LEU A 83 -0.26 7.28 17.65
N GLY A 84 -0.46 6.26 16.80
CA GLY A 84 -0.62 4.88 17.23
C GLY A 84 0.71 4.19 17.56
N PHE A 85 1.85 4.80 17.27
CA PHE A 85 3.16 4.18 17.44
C PHE A 85 3.46 3.84 18.91
N GLU A 86 3.20 4.76 19.84
CA GLU A 86 3.42 4.51 21.26
C GLU A 86 2.57 3.33 21.76
N ILE A 87 1.28 3.34 21.44
CA ILE A 87 0.34 2.28 21.85
C ILE A 87 0.73 0.94 21.23
N ALA A 88 1.13 0.94 19.96
CA ALA A 88 1.60 -0.28 19.29
C ALA A 88 2.90 -0.79 19.93
N TYR A 89 3.82 0.10 20.29
CA TYR A 89 5.08 -0.27 20.92
C TYR A 89 4.86 -0.80 22.35
N SER A 90 4.02 -0.16 23.16
CA SER A 90 3.74 -0.63 24.53
C SER A 90 3.02 -1.98 24.54
N GLU A 91 1.94 -2.12 23.77
CA GLU A 91 1.03 -3.28 23.89
C GLU A 91 1.43 -4.49 23.01
N ILE A 92 2.03 -4.24 21.84
CA ILE A 92 2.40 -5.31 20.90
C ILE A 92 3.86 -5.69 21.09
N TRP A 93 4.76 -4.71 21.16
CA TRP A 93 6.19 -5.01 21.24
C TRP A 93 6.59 -5.47 22.64
N LEU A 94 6.29 -4.67 23.68
CA LEU A 94 6.66 -4.93 25.08
C LEU A 94 5.64 -5.77 25.87
N GLY A 95 4.44 -6.02 25.32
CA GLY A 95 3.41 -6.85 25.97
C GLY A 95 2.54 -6.12 27.01
N GLY A 96 3.08 -5.07 27.63
CA GLY A 96 2.33 -4.18 28.53
C GLY A 96 1.72 -4.92 29.74
N GLU A 97 0.63 -4.37 30.30
CA GLU A 97 -0.14 -5.01 31.38
C GLU A 97 -1.02 -6.18 30.90
N MET A 98 -1.08 -6.43 29.57
CA MET A 98 -2.03 -7.35 28.93
C MET A 98 -1.38 -8.66 28.41
N GLY A 99 -0.14 -8.98 28.81
CA GLY A 99 0.48 -10.29 28.60
C GLY A 99 1.84 -10.26 27.91
N VAL A 100 2.28 -11.40 27.36
CA VAL A 100 3.59 -11.51 26.69
C VAL A 100 3.67 -10.64 25.43
N GLY A 101 4.77 -9.89 25.31
CA GLY A 101 5.09 -9.07 24.16
C GLY A 101 5.64 -9.87 23.00
N LEU A 102 5.68 -9.27 21.82
CA LEU A 102 6.38 -9.85 20.68
C LEU A 102 7.88 -10.00 20.97
N SER A 103 8.49 -9.11 21.76
CA SER A 103 9.89 -9.25 22.20
C SER A 103 10.10 -10.54 22.98
N ASP A 104 9.23 -10.83 23.93
CA ASP A 104 9.37 -11.97 24.83
C ASP A 104 9.12 -13.28 24.08
N ALA A 105 8.13 -13.29 23.19
CA ALA A 105 7.88 -14.42 22.30
C ALA A 105 9.05 -14.67 21.34
N LEU A 106 9.69 -13.61 20.84
CA LEU A 106 10.85 -13.71 19.97
C LEU A 106 12.08 -14.21 20.72
N ASP A 107 12.30 -13.72 21.94
CA ASP A 107 13.39 -14.18 22.82
C ASP A 107 13.21 -15.65 23.18
N LEU A 108 11.98 -16.11 23.43
CA LEU A 108 11.70 -17.52 23.71
C LEU A 108 11.93 -18.42 22.47
N VAL A 109 11.72 -17.89 21.26
CA VAL A 109 11.97 -18.63 20.00
C VAL A 109 13.44 -18.57 19.56
N MET A 110 14.14 -17.45 19.80
CA MET A 110 15.51 -17.23 19.34
C MET A 110 16.56 -17.65 20.37
N ASN A 111 16.28 -17.47 21.65
CA ASN A 111 17.11 -17.95 22.75
C ASN A 111 16.46 -19.24 23.26
N ASP A 112 16.94 -20.38 22.77
CA ASP A 112 16.69 -21.71 23.33
C ASP A 112 17.37 -21.82 24.71
N SER A 113 16.94 -20.98 25.64
CA SER A 113 17.25 -21.10 27.05
C SER A 113 15.96 -21.53 27.71
N THR A 114 15.84 -22.85 27.90
CA THR A 114 14.97 -23.44 28.91
C THR A 114 14.93 -22.52 30.14
N PRO A 115 13.74 -22.14 30.64
CA PRO A 115 13.66 -21.44 31.91
C PRO A 115 14.41 -22.28 32.93
N GLN A 116 15.52 -21.76 33.44
CA GLN A 116 16.19 -22.38 34.57
C GLN A 116 15.26 -22.14 35.75
N GLU A 117 14.50 -23.17 36.08
CA GLU A 117 13.60 -23.29 37.21
C GLU A 117 14.36 -22.82 38.47
N GLN A 118 14.17 -21.56 38.84
CA GLN A 118 14.48 -21.06 40.18
C GLN A 118 13.15 -20.78 40.88
N ASP A 119 12.30 -21.81 40.91
CA ASP A 119 11.40 -21.95 42.05
C ASP A 119 12.27 -22.44 43.21
N GLU A 120 12.64 -21.50 44.06
CA GLU A 120 13.24 -21.77 45.37
C GLU A 120 12.24 -22.62 46.16
N LEU A 121 12.36 -23.94 46.02
CA LEU A 121 11.44 -24.91 46.60
C LEU A 121 11.65 -24.98 48.12
N GLU A 122 11.05 -24.04 48.84
CA GLU A 122 11.07 -23.99 50.30
C GLU A 122 10.15 -25.08 50.88
N GLY A 123 10.70 -26.29 50.98
CA GLY A 123 10.07 -27.44 51.65
C GLY A 123 10.96 -27.99 52.75
N TYR A 124 10.47 -28.01 53.99
CA TYR A 124 11.16 -28.71 55.08
C TYR A 124 11.15 -30.23 54.82
N PRO A 125 12.30 -30.92 54.83
CA PRO A 125 12.34 -32.34 54.52
C PRO A 125 11.75 -33.16 55.68
N VAL A 126 10.66 -33.89 55.43
CA VAL A 126 10.12 -34.88 56.37
C VAL A 126 10.61 -36.28 55.96
N ARG A 127 11.36 -36.94 56.85
CA ARG A 127 11.90 -38.29 56.61
C ARG A 127 10.84 -39.34 56.95
N ILE A 128 10.44 -40.15 55.97
CA ILE A 128 9.61 -41.35 56.20
C ILE A 128 10.52 -42.58 56.12
N ASN A 129 10.61 -43.32 57.23
CA ASN A 129 11.35 -44.60 57.37
C ASN A 129 12.84 -44.58 56.96
N GLY A 130 13.52 -43.45 57.14
CA GLY A 130 14.98 -43.40 57.28
C GLY A 130 15.84 -43.58 56.03
N THR A 131 15.29 -43.90 54.86
CA THR A 131 16.10 -44.18 53.65
C THR A 131 15.72 -43.38 52.40
N HIS A 132 14.62 -42.61 52.41
CA HIS A 132 14.22 -41.80 51.26
C HIS A 132 13.74 -40.41 51.68
N MET A 133 14.29 -39.37 51.05
CA MET A 133 13.78 -38.00 51.13
C MET A 133 12.92 -37.78 49.89
N MET A 134 11.64 -37.49 50.06
CA MET A 134 10.76 -37.03 48.98
C MET A 134 10.40 -35.57 49.24
N PRO A 135 10.58 -34.66 48.28
CA PRO A 135 10.08 -33.30 48.41
C PRO A 135 8.56 -33.37 48.49
N VAL A 136 8.00 -32.92 49.61
CA VAL A 136 6.55 -32.79 49.77
C VAL A 136 6.16 -31.47 49.13
N TYR A 137 5.66 -31.51 47.89
CA TYR A 137 4.85 -30.42 47.38
C TYR A 137 3.59 -30.36 48.25
N GLY A 138 3.33 -29.21 48.86
CA GLY A 138 2.16 -28.96 49.70
C GLY A 138 0.87 -29.02 48.87
N GLY A 139 0.43 -30.23 48.52
CA GLY A 139 -0.80 -30.50 47.81
C GLY A 139 -1.70 -31.40 48.65
N THR A 140 -2.79 -30.84 49.16
CA THR A 140 -3.89 -31.61 49.74
C THR A 140 -4.42 -32.60 48.70
N VAL A 141 -4.52 -33.87 49.07
CA VAL A 141 -5.16 -34.92 48.27
C VAL A 141 -6.65 -34.56 48.12
N GLY A 142 -6.99 -34.05 46.94
CA GLY A 142 -8.33 -33.76 46.45
C GLY A 142 -8.21 -33.44 44.97
N SER A 143 -9.17 -33.86 44.16
CA SER A 143 -9.22 -33.67 42.69
C SER A 143 -8.62 -32.35 42.20
N PRO A 144 -8.09 -32.29 40.96
CA PRO A 144 -7.86 -31.01 40.30
C PRO A 144 -9.23 -30.36 40.12
N VAL A 145 -9.65 -29.57 41.12
CA VAL A 145 -10.70 -28.59 40.94
C VAL A 145 -10.05 -27.59 40.00
N LEU A 146 -10.34 -27.75 38.70
CA LEU A 146 -10.31 -26.63 37.77
C LEU A 146 -11.26 -25.60 38.37
N LEU A 147 -10.73 -24.73 39.23
CA LEU A 147 -11.40 -23.50 39.61
C LEU A 147 -11.54 -22.74 38.29
N GLU A 148 -12.72 -22.83 37.68
CA GLU A 148 -13.06 -21.96 36.56
C GLU A 148 -12.82 -20.53 37.04
N PRO A 149 -12.01 -19.73 36.32
CA PRO A 149 -11.76 -18.36 36.73
C PRO A 149 -13.09 -17.62 36.84
N PRO A 150 -13.25 -16.71 37.81
CA PRO A 150 -14.48 -15.95 37.97
C PRO A 150 -14.88 -15.29 36.65
N GLU A 151 -16.18 -15.29 36.31
CA GLU A 151 -16.70 -14.80 35.03
C GLU A 151 -16.17 -13.39 34.65
N GLU A 152 -15.94 -12.55 35.65
CA GLU A 152 -15.40 -11.19 35.50
C GLU A 152 -13.94 -11.16 34.99
N GLU A 153 -13.08 -12.08 35.42
CA GLU A 153 -11.69 -12.19 34.94
C GLU A 153 -11.63 -12.66 33.49
N MET A 154 -12.49 -13.63 33.12
CA MET A 154 -12.60 -14.14 31.75
C MET A 154 -13.09 -13.04 30.78
N ASP A 155 -13.99 -12.16 31.21
CA ASP A 155 -14.48 -11.06 30.39
C ASP A 155 -13.42 -9.96 30.17
N ILE A 156 -12.58 -9.69 31.19
CA ILE A 156 -11.43 -8.78 31.07
C ILE A 156 -10.40 -9.33 30.10
N GLU A 157 -10.01 -10.60 30.24
CA GLU A 157 -9.04 -11.25 29.35
C GLU A 157 -9.54 -11.26 27.90
N ARG A 158 -10.81 -11.61 27.68
CA ARG A 158 -11.45 -11.57 26.37
C ARG A 158 -11.45 -10.17 25.77
N ARG A 159 -11.76 -9.13 26.56
CA ARG A 159 -11.73 -7.73 26.09
C ARG A 159 -10.32 -7.30 25.71
N ASN A 160 -9.32 -7.65 26.51
CA ASN A 160 -7.91 -7.35 26.25
C ASN A 160 -7.42 -8.04 24.97
N TYR A 161 -7.81 -9.30 24.74
CA TYR A 161 -7.52 -10.01 23.49
C TYR A 161 -8.06 -9.26 22.26
N TRP A 162 -9.35 -8.90 22.26
CA TRP A 162 -9.95 -8.19 21.13
C TRP A 162 -9.36 -6.79 20.93
N TYR A 163 -8.96 -6.13 22.01
CA TYR A 163 -8.27 -4.84 21.95
C TYR A 163 -6.89 -4.98 21.27
N ARG A 164 -6.05 -5.92 21.70
CA ARG A 164 -4.74 -6.20 21.07
C ARG A 164 -4.90 -6.60 19.60
N PHE A 165 -5.87 -7.47 19.30
CA PHE A 165 -6.19 -7.84 17.92
C PHE A 165 -6.59 -6.63 17.07
N SER A 166 -7.43 -5.75 17.62
CA SER A 166 -7.86 -4.53 16.94
C SER A 166 -6.68 -3.59 16.64
N ILE A 167 -5.76 -3.39 17.59
CA ILE A 167 -4.56 -2.57 17.39
C ILE A 167 -3.67 -3.19 16.31
N MET A 168 -3.37 -4.49 16.39
CA MET A 168 -2.54 -5.18 15.39
C MET A 168 -3.16 -5.09 13.99
N TYR A 169 -4.46 -5.36 13.89
CA TYR A 169 -5.20 -5.28 12.63
C TYR A 169 -5.18 -3.85 12.06
N SER A 170 -5.41 -2.84 12.90
CA SER A 170 -5.33 -1.42 12.51
C SER A 170 -3.93 -1.04 12.03
N GLY A 171 -2.88 -1.49 12.72
CA GLY A 171 -1.49 -1.27 12.34
C GLY A 171 -1.14 -1.91 10.98
N MET A 172 -1.56 -3.15 10.75
CA MET A 172 -1.35 -3.84 9.46
C MET A 172 -2.09 -3.15 8.32
N LEU A 173 -3.34 -2.73 8.53
CA LEU A 173 -4.12 -2.02 7.53
C LEU A 173 -3.51 -0.66 7.17
N THR A 174 -3.11 0.12 8.17
CA THR A 174 -2.58 1.47 7.97
C THR A 174 -1.20 1.46 7.32
N THR A 175 -0.33 0.53 7.71
CA THR A 175 0.99 0.33 7.07
C THR A 175 0.84 -0.15 5.63
N GLY A 176 0.00 -1.15 5.36
CA GLY A 176 -0.28 -1.63 4.00
C GLY A 176 -0.87 -0.53 3.10
N ALA A 177 -1.79 0.27 3.63
CA ALA A 177 -2.36 1.41 2.94
C ALA A 177 -1.33 2.49 2.65
N PHE A 178 -0.42 2.78 3.59
CA PHE A 178 0.66 3.76 3.41
C PHE A 178 1.57 3.40 2.25
N PHE A 179 2.09 2.17 2.19
CA PHE A 179 2.98 1.76 1.10
C PHE A 179 2.25 1.73 -0.25
N SER A 180 1.03 1.20 -0.26
CA SER A 180 0.23 1.07 -1.50
C SER A 180 -0.14 2.44 -2.07
N LEU A 181 -0.71 3.33 -1.25
CA LEU A 181 -1.14 4.66 -1.68
C LEU A 181 0.04 5.60 -1.88
N GLY A 182 1.08 5.52 -1.04
CA GLY A 182 2.30 6.32 -1.18
C GLY A 182 3.07 5.97 -2.45
N GLY A 183 3.20 4.69 -2.79
CA GLY A 183 3.79 4.23 -4.04
C GLY A 183 3.01 4.74 -5.26
N LEU A 184 1.68 4.59 -5.22
CA LEU A 184 0.80 5.07 -6.28
C LEU A 184 0.84 6.59 -6.44
N ALA A 185 0.83 7.34 -5.33
CA ALA A 185 0.93 8.80 -5.33
C ALA A 185 2.27 9.28 -5.89
N THR A 186 3.36 8.61 -5.53
CA THR A 186 4.70 8.93 -6.04
C THR A 186 4.79 8.67 -7.55
N TRP A 187 4.24 7.54 -8.00
CA TRP A 187 4.18 7.20 -9.42
C TRP A 187 3.36 8.22 -10.23
N HIS A 188 2.14 8.56 -9.78
CA HIS A 188 1.35 9.61 -10.43
C HIS A 188 2.03 10.98 -10.36
N GLY A 189 2.68 11.31 -9.24
CA GLY A 189 3.46 12.55 -9.11
C GLY A 189 4.56 12.63 -10.18
N ARG A 190 5.27 11.53 -10.45
CA ARG A 190 6.26 11.44 -11.53
C ARG A 190 5.64 11.65 -12.92
N LEU A 191 4.45 11.11 -13.17
CA LEU A 191 3.73 11.31 -14.43
C LEU A 191 3.30 12.76 -14.61
N ILE A 192 2.75 13.37 -13.56
CA ILE A 192 2.32 14.77 -13.55
C ILE A 192 3.51 15.70 -13.81
N SER A 193 4.66 15.45 -13.16
CA SER A 193 5.89 16.23 -13.39
C SER A 193 6.41 16.13 -14.83
N ARG A 194 6.09 15.06 -15.55
CA ARG A 194 6.39 14.88 -16.97
C ARG A 194 5.31 15.44 -17.90
N GLY A 195 4.16 15.85 -17.35
CA GLY A 195 3.00 16.26 -18.13
C GLY A 195 2.29 15.11 -18.86
N GLU A 196 2.58 13.86 -18.51
CA GLU A 196 2.04 12.64 -19.12
C GLU A 196 0.85 12.10 -18.30
N THR A 197 -0.11 11.45 -18.96
CA THR A 197 -1.12 10.59 -18.32
C THR A 197 -0.61 9.15 -18.24
N SER A 198 -1.25 8.30 -17.45
CA SER A 198 -0.93 6.87 -17.36
C SER A 198 -1.09 6.14 -18.69
N ILE A 199 -2.12 6.49 -19.48
CA ILE A 199 -2.31 5.96 -20.84
C ILE A 199 -1.14 6.37 -21.75
N GLU A 200 -0.75 7.65 -21.72
CA GLU A 200 0.35 8.14 -22.55
C GLU A 200 1.69 7.54 -22.14
N ALA A 201 1.95 7.41 -20.83
CA ALA A 201 3.15 6.75 -20.34
C ALA A 201 3.26 5.32 -20.87
N HIS A 202 2.16 4.58 -20.89
CA HIS A 202 2.10 3.22 -21.41
C HIS A 202 2.27 3.17 -22.95
N ILE A 203 1.64 4.08 -23.68
CA ILE A 203 1.81 4.22 -25.13
C ILE A 203 3.27 4.55 -25.45
N ASN A 204 3.85 5.52 -24.74
CA ASN A 204 5.23 5.97 -24.91
C ASN A 204 6.22 4.85 -24.58
N GLN A 205 5.94 4.02 -23.56
CA GLN A 205 6.76 2.85 -23.26
C GLN A 205 6.77 1.86 -24.42
N ARG A 206 5.59 1.48 -24.93
CA ARG A 206 5.47 0.56 -26.07
C ARG A 206 6.13 1.12 -27.33
N GLU A 207 5.99 2.42 -27.57
CA GLU A 207 6.60 3.06 -28.73
C GLU A 207 8.12 3.12 -28.60
N THR A 208 8.64 3.32 -27.39
CA THR A 208 10.08 3.26 -27.11
C THR A 208 10.63 1.85 -27.37
N GLU A 209 9.92 0.80 -26.93
CA GLU A 209 10.31 -0.59 -27.19
C GLU A 209 10.26 -0.93 -28.70
N ARG A 210 9.27 -0.41 -29.42
CA ARG A 210 9.14 -0.59 -30.88
C ARG A 210 10.29 0.08 -31.63
N LEU A 211 10.61 1.32 -31.28
CA LEU A 211 11.67 2.09 -31.94
C LEU A 211 13.06 1.56 -31.59
N ALA A 212 13.26 1.07 -30.37
CA ALA A 212 14.51 0.38 -29.99
C ALA A 212 14.80 -0.83 -30.88
N LYS A 213 13.78 -1.60 -31.30
CA LYS A 213 13.94 -2.71 -32.24
C LYS A 213 14.33 -2.24 -33.65
N ILE A 214 14.02 -1.01 -34.02
CA ILE A 214 14.30 -0.40 -35.33
C ILE A 214 15.57 0.48 -35.25
N ASN A 215 16.30 0.46 -34.12
CA ASN A 215 17.43 1.35 -33.84
C ASN A 215 17.11 2.84 -34.04
N GLN A 216 15.86 3.23 -33.75
CA GLN A 216 15.40 4.62 -33.79
C GLN A 216 15.08 5.11 -32.38
N VAL A 217 15.19 6.43 -32.17
CA VAL A 217 14.93 7.06 -30.86
C VAL A 217 13.52 7.66 -30.87
N SER A 218 12.76 7.41 -29.81
CA SER A 218 11.42 7.99 -29.64
C SER A 218 11.49 9.50 -29.45
N TYR A 219 10.70 10.23 -30.24
CA TYR A 219 10.55 11.69 -30.16
C TYR A 219 10.11 12.16 -28.76
N TYR A 220 9.34 11.35 -28.03
CA TYR A 220 8.88 11.67 -26.67
C TYR A 220 9.96 11.51 -25.59
N ASN A 221 11.15 10.99 -25.92
CA ASN A 221 12.26 10.89 -24.97
C ASN A 221 13.03 12.21 -24.77
N PHE A 222 12.76 13.28 -25.53
CA PHE A 222 13.48 14.56 -25.38
C PHE A 222 13.28 15.26 -24.03
N ILE A 223 12.24 14.90 -23.26
CA ILE A 223 11.96 15.45 -21.92
C ILE A 223 12.59 14.59 -20.79
N LYS A 224 13.15 13.42 -21.11
CA LYS A 224 13.84 12.59 -20.13
C LYS A 224 15.31 13.00 -20.06
N PRO A 225 15.89 13.34 -18.88
CA PRO A 225 17.34 13.30 -18.76
C PRO A 225 17.78 11.85 -19.06
N PRO A 226 18.79 11.65 -19.91
CA PRO A 226 19.19 10.31 -20.33
C PRO A 226 19.75 9.57 -19.12
N LEU A 227 19.06 8.53 -18.66
CA LEU A 227 19.69 7.44 -17.93
C LEU A 227 20.47 6.63 -18.96
N ALA A 228 21.76 6.97 -19.08
CA ALA A 228 22.83 6.20 -19.69
C ALA A 228 22.41 5.29 -20.87
N LEU A 229 22.25 5.87 -22.06
CA LEU A 229 22.48 5.13 -23.30
C LEU A 229 23.65 5.81 -24.01
N SER A 230 24.68 5.01 -24.27
CA SER A 230 25.97 5.42 -24.82
C SER A 230 25.80 6.29 -26.07
N GLN A 231 26.49 7.44 -26.07
CA GLN A 231 26.60 8.36 -27.19
C GLN A 231 27.39 7.72 -28.36
N SER A 232 26.77 6.87 -29.17
CA SER A 232 27.46 6.30 -30.34
C SER A 232 26.66 6.30 -31.63
N SER A 233 25.60 7.11 -31.77
CA SER A 233 24.88 7.20 -33.05
C SER A 233 24.17 8.53 -33.33
N LEU A 234 24.75 9.65 -32.91
CA LEU A 234 24.43 10.96 -33.51
C LEU A 234 25.21 11.12 -34.82
N ASN A 235 24.71 10.46 -35.86
CA ASN A 235 25.00 10.80 -37.26
C ASN A 235 23.72 10.48 -38.06
N PHE A 236 22.68 11.30 -37.89
CA PHE A 236 21.60 11.34 -38.87
C PHE A 236 21.67 12.67 -39.59
N SER A 237 22.11 12.57 -40.83
CA SER A 237 22.13 13.57 -41.89
C SER A 237 20.87 14.45 -41.86
N VAL A 238 21.05 15.73 -41.54
CA VAL A 238 20.16 16.80 -41.99
C VAL A 238 20.41 16.96 -43.49
N GLY A 239 19.63 16.27 -44.30
CA GLY A 239 19.66 16.36 -45.74
C GLY A 239 18.26 16.09 -46.29
N ASP A 240 17.77 17.04 -47.08
CA ASP A 240 16.62 16.97 -47.97
C ASP A 240 15.24 17.24 -47.37
N MET A 241 15.01 18.52 -47.06
CA MET A 241 13.71 19.15 -47.33
C MET A 241 13.91 20.63 -47.71
N GLN A 242 14.45 20.85 -48.92
CA GLN A 242 14.37 22.13 -49.62
C GLN A 242 13.72 21.91 -50.99
N THR A 243 12.53 22.50 -51.15
CA THR A 243 12.02 23.17 -52.36
C THR A 243 12.07 22.43 -53.69
N ASN A 244 10.94 21.84 -54.09
CA ASN A 244 10.14 22.24 -55.27
C ASN A 244 8.88 21.39 -55.38
#